data_AF-A0A3Q9C089-F1
#
_entry.id   AF-A0A3Q9C089-F1
#
_cell.length_a   1.000
_cell.length_b   1.000
_cell.length_c   1.000
_cell.angle_alpha   90.00
_cell.angle_beta   90.00
_cell.angle_gamma   90.00
#
_symmetry.space_group_name_H-M   'P 1'
#
loop_
_entity.id
_entity.type
_entity.pdbx_description
1 polymer ?
#
loop_
_entity_poly.entity_id
_entity_poly.type
_entity_poly.pdbx_seq_one_letter_code
_entity_poly.pdbx_strand_id
1 'polypeptide(L)'
;MPDTPAQDHAPQKVLISPRYLAASLPTTHHDFLDVFAEETGWSAQTDNSALTVTSPCRRVTIRHDQTAVGRGPHLVVSARSDEDASERWRTSVSGAVPVEFVSTLLGTLAAELEADPDHVVYGIGAEPGQFELLVEIDAWNHFEASGLSGFISRDGQAAVIGRPPDSVAPPIHGDASIAWHVAASPDDLGHLWDISFTQKAPDFLMHAVVAKTLDPRPILRSTAFPFPKAVVPLVTITHVPSARPPAARPSPAGPARSPEPKRAPKTR
;
A
#
# COMPACT_ATOMS: atom_id res chain seq x y z
N MET A 1 -6.22 29.07 36.32
CA MET A 1 -4.94 28.71 35.68
C MET A 1 -5.21 28.65 34.20
N PRO A 2 -4.43 29.33 33.34
CA PRO A 2 -4.69 29.32 31.90
C PRO A 2 -4.16 28.02 31.28
N ASP A 3 -5.02 27.34 30.53
CA ASP A 3 -4.70 26.15 29.73
C ASP A 3 -3.71 26.53 28.63
N THR A 4 -2.52 25.94 28.67
CA THR A 4 -1.57 25.98 27.56
C THR A 4 -2.16 25.18 26.40
N PRO A 5 -2.36 25.77 25.20
CA PRO A 5 -2.80 24.99 24.05
C PRO A 5 -1.72 23.96 23.72
N ALA A 6 -2.12 22.70 23.55
CA ALA A 6 -1.24 21.65 23.06
C ALA A 6 -0.58 22.13 21.76
N GLN A 7 0.74 22.28 21.78
CA GLN A 7 1.48 22.51 20.54
C GLN A 7 1.25 21.29 19.66
N ASP A 8 0.58 21.50 18.52
CA ASP A 8 0.51 20.57 17.40
C ASP A 8 1.94 20.28 16.93
N HIS A 9 2.59 19.32 17.59
CA HIS A 9 3.88 18.82 17.14
C HIS A 9 3.65 18.11 15.82
N ALA A 10 4.36 18.57 14.77
CA ALA A 10 4.31 17.93 13.47
C ALA A 10 4.54 16.42 13.63
N PRO A 11 3.69 15.57 13.03
CA PRO A 11 3.76 14.13 13.22
C PRO A 11 5.15 13.61 12.84
N GLN A 12 5.78 12.91 13.78
CA GLN A 12 7.09 12.32 13.56
C GLN A 12 6.96 11.20 12.52
N LYS A 13 8.01 11.03 11.70
CA LYS A 13 8.05 10.00 10.66
C LYS A 13 9.14 8.97 10.97
N VAL A 14 8.94 7.75 10.50
CA VAL A 14 9.86 6.62 10.62
C VAL A 14 10.05 5.95 9.27
N LEU A 15 11.26 5.47 9.03
CA LEU A 15 11.61 4.58 7.93
C LEU A 15 11.63 3.14 8.46
N ILE A 16 10.95 2.23 7.75
CA ILE A 16 10.76 0.84 8.14
C ILE A 16 11.41 -0.06 7.09
N SER A 17 12.34 -0.92 7.52
CA SER A 17 13.09 -1.85 6.67
C SER A 17 13.17 -3.24 7.33
N PRO A 18 13.14 -4.35 6.57
CA PRO A 18 12.84 -4.41 5.15
C PRO A 18 11.36 -4.12 4.88
N ARG A 19 11.06 -3.54 3.72
CA ARG A 19 9.72 -3.05 3.42
C ARG A 19 8.64 -4.12 3.35
N TYR A 20 9.01 -5.34 2.94
CA TYR A 20 8.06 -6.46 2.86
C TYR A 20 7.61 -6.92 4.25
N LEU A 21 8.26 -6.45 5.33
CA LEU A 21 7.83 -6.66 6.71
C LEU A 21 7.18 -5.41 7.31
N ALA A 22 6.89 -4.35 6.55
CA ALA A 22 6.34 -3.13 7.16
C ALA A 22 4.88 -3.26 7.60
N ALA A 23 4.15 -4.31 7.18
CA ALA A 23 2.81 -4.75 7.57
C ALA A 23 1.74 -3.69 7.95
N SER A 24 0.55 -3.79 7.36
CA SER A 24 -0.62 -2.99 7.77
C SER A 24 -1.78 -3.88 8.21
N LEU A 25 -2.60 -3.40 9.15
CA LEU A 25 -3.76 -4.18 9.59
C LEU A 25 -4.81 -4.25 8.47
N PRO A 26 -5.58 -5.35 8.36
CA PRO A 26 -6.68 -5.45 7.40
C PRO A 26 -7.71 -4.32 7.48
N THR A 27 -7.92 -3.73 8.67
CA THR A 27 -8.77 -2.55 8.85
C THR A 27 -8.19 -1.32 8.14
N THR A 28 -6.87 -1.17 8.10
CA THR A 28 -6.22 -0.10 7.34
C THR A 28 -6.46 -0.24 5.83
N HIS A 29 -6.65 -1.46 5.31
CA HIS A 29 -7.03 -1.64 3.90
C HIS A 29 -8.47 -1.23 3.66
N HIS A 30 -9.37 -1.48 4.63
CA HIS A 30 -10.75 -1.02 4.58
C HIS A 30 -10.80 0.52 4.57
N ASP A 31 -10.15 1.16 5.55
CA ASP A 31 -10.08 2.63 5.65
C ASP A 31 -9.48 3.24 4.37
N PHE A 32 -8.48 2.58 3.78
CA PHE A 32 -7.90 3.00 2.51
C PHE A 32 -8.90 2.90 1.34
N LEU A 33 -9.74 1.87 1.29
CA LEU A 33 -10.73 1.72 0.22
C LEU A 33 -11.79 2.81 0.24
N ASP A 34 -12.20 3.27 1.43
CA ASP A 34 -13.14 4.38 1.56
C ASP A 34 -12.55 5.66 0.93
N VAL A 35 -11.31 5.99 1.29
CA VAL A 35 -10.58 7.14 0.72
C VAL A 35 -10.36 6.96 -0.78
N PHE A 36 -9.96 5.77 -1.22
CA PHE A 36 -9.74 5.46 -2.63
C PHE A 36 -11.02 5.66 -3.46
N ALA A 37 -12.16 5.20 -2.97
CA ALA A 37 -13.44 5.36 -3.67
C ALA A 37 -13.83 6.85 -3.81
N GLU A 38 -13.60 7.64 -2.76
CA GLU A 38 -13.83 9.09 -2.77
C GLU A 38 -12.90 9.80 -3.78
N GLU A 39 -11.59 9.52 -3.73
CA GLU A 39 -10.61 10.19 -4.58
C GLU A 39 -10.75 9.84 -6.07
N THR A 40 -11.13 8.60 -6.38
CA THR A 40 -11.28 8.12 -7.76
C THR A 40 -12.70 8.30 -8.33
N GLY A 41 -13.67 8.65 -7.49
CA GLY A 41 -15.08 8.72 -7.87
C GLY A 41 -15.71 7.36 -8.17
N TRP A 42 -15.10 6.26 -7.71
CA TRP A 42 -15.67 4.92 -7.83
C TRP A 42 -16.85 4.75 -6.86
N SER A 43 -17.85 3.96 -7.23
CA SER A 43 -19.02 3.77 -6.38
C SER A 43 -18.70 2.78 -5.25
N ALA A 44 -18.83 3.22 -4.00
CA ALA A 44 -18.70 2.37 -2.82
C ALA A 44 -20.07 1.93 -2.30
N GLN A 45 -20.19 0.66 -1.94
CA GLN A 45 -21.36 0.07 -1.30
C GLN A 45 -20.91 -0.79 -0.13
N THR A 46 -21.49 -0.54 1.04
CA THR A 46 -21.26 -1.35 2.24
C THR A 46 -22.47 -2.23 2.47
N ASP A 47 -22.25 -3.55 2.51
CA ASP A 47 -23.27 -4.53 2.87
C ASP A 47 -22.77 -5.43 4.00
N ASN A 48 -23.51 -5.44 5.12
CA ASN A 48 -23.24 -6.20 6.34
C ASN A 48 -21.81 -6.02 6.89
N SER A 49 -20.86 -6.76 6.35
CA SER A 49 -19.46 -6.88 6.78
C SER A 49 -18.47 -6.73 5.62
N ALA A 50 -18.97 -6.37 4.44
CA ALA A 50 -18.17 -6.19 3.25
C ALA A 50 -18.34 -4.79 2.67
N LEU A 51 -17.23 -4.21 2.25
CA LEU A 51 -17.18 -2.99 1.44
C LEU A 51 -16.87 -3.42 0.00
N THR A 52 -17.70 -3.01 -0.94
CA THR A 52 -17.49 -3.25 -2.37
C THR A 52 -17.36 -1.91 -3.08
N VAL A 53 -16.21 -1.69 -3.71
CA VAL A 53 -15.94 -0.52 -4.54
C VAL A 53 -15.97 -0.95 -6.00
N THR A 54 -16.80 -0.31 -6.81
CA THR A 54 -17.05 -0.67 -8.21
C THR A 54 -16.59 0.43 -9.13
N SER A 55 -15.84 0.06 -10.18
CA SER A 55 -15.31 1.00 -11.15
C SER A 55 -16.40 1.69 -11.97
N PRO A 56 -16.13 2.87 -12.58
CA PRO A 56 -17.11 3.59 -13.39
C PRO A 56 -17.66 2.77 -14.57
N CYS A 57 -16.83 1.89 -15.15
CA CYS A 57 -17.25 0.98 -16.23
C CYS A 57 -17.98 -0.27 -15.72
N ARG A 58 -18.13 -0.44 -14.39
CA ARG A 58 -18.80 -1.55 -13.69
C ARG A 58 -18.22 -2.94 -13.94
N ARG A 59 -17.08 -3.02 -14.63
CA ARG A 59 -16.41 -4.28 -14.99
C ARG A 59 -15.37 -4.70 -13.96
N VAL A 60 -14.96 -3.82 -13.07
CA VAL A 60 -13.98 -4.11 -12.02
C VAL A 60 -14.60 -3.82 -10.66
N THR A 61 -14.45 -4.76 -9.74
CA THR A 61 -14.90 -4.64 -8.35
C THR A 61 -13.75 -4.93 -7.41
N ILE A 62 -13.69 -4.18 -6.31
CA ILE A 62 -12.78 -4.37 -5.21
C ILE A 62 -13.64 -4.66 -3.98
N ARG A 63 -13.64 -5.90 -3.51
CA ARG A 63 -14.40 -6.32 -2.34
C ARG A 63 -13.45 -6.53 -1.17
N HIS A 64 -13.69 -5.83 -0.08
CA HIS A 64 -13.11 -6.12 1.23
C HIS A 64 -14.17 -6.82 2.09
N ASP A 65 -13.83 -7.96 2.68
CA ASP A 65 -14.72 -8.77 3.51
C ASP A 65 -14.09 -9.00 4.89
N GLN A 66 -14.67 -8.37 5.90
CA GLN A 66 -14.17 -8.43 7.27
C GLN A 66 -14.28 -9.85 7.86
N THR A 67 -15.21 -10.67 7.37
CA THR A 67 -15.41 -12.05 7.88
C THR A 67 -14.36 -13.03 7.36
N ALA A 68 -13.68 -12.67 6.26
CA ALA A 68 -12.60 -13.46 5.68
C ALA A 68 -11.24 -13.21 6.35
N VAL A 69 -11.11 -12.15 7.17
CA VAL A 69 -9.87 -11.82 7.87
C VAL A 69 -9.38 -13.00 8.74
N GLY A 70 -8.16 -13.45 8.47
CA GLY A 70 -7.54 -14.59 9.16
C GLY A 70 -8.03 -15.98 8.68
N ARG A 71 -8.92 -16.04 7.68
CA ARG A 71 -9.43 -17.28 7.09
C ARG A 71 -9.10 -17.44 5.61
N GLY A 72 -8.75 -16.34 4.95
CA GLY A 72 -8.42 -16.31 3.53
C GLY A 72 -8.23 -14.88 3.05
N PRO A 73 -8.35 -14.63 1.74
CA PRO A 73 -8.21 -13.29 1.19
C PRO A 73 -9.37 -12.41 1.65
N HIS A 74 -9.03 -11.35 2.38
CA HIS A 74 -10.01 -10.38 2.86
C HIS A 74 -10.20 -9.22 1.90
N LEU A 75 -9.32 -9.03 0.92
CA LEU A 75 -9.49 -8.05 -0.14
C LEU A 75 -9.29 -8.73 -1.50
N VAL A 76 -10.30 -8.62 -2.37
CA VAL A 76 -10.33 -9.27 -3.67
C VAL A 76 -10.67 -8.25 -4.73
N VAL A 77 -9.79 -8.12 -5.71
CA VAL A 77 -10.03 -7.36 -6.95
C VAL A 77 -10.42 -8.35 -8.03
N SER A 78 -11.56 -8.15 -8.68
CA SER A 78 -12.02 -9.00 -9.77
C SER A 78 -12.46 -8.16 -10.97
N ALA A 79 -12.18 -8.68 -12.17
CA ALA A 79 -12.70 -8.13 -13.41
C ALA A 79 -13.62 -9.10 -14.13
N ARG A 80 -14.65 -8.55 -14.78
CA ARG A 80 -15.68 -9.28 -15.52
C ARG A 80 -15.97 -8.54 -16.83
N SER A 81 -16.47 -9.26 -17.84
CA SER A 81 -16.86 -8.63 -19.12
C SER A 81 -18.06 -7.68 -18.95
N ASP A 82 -18.94 -8.00 -18.01
CA ASP A 82 -20.10 -7.24 -17.57
C ASP A 82 -20.44 -7.64 -16.11
N GLU A 83 -21.50 -7.06 -15.53
CA GLU A 83 -21.86 -7.25 -14.11
C GLU A 83 -22.16 -8.72 -13.74
N ASP A 84 -22.79 -9.45 -14.66
CA ASP A 84 -23.28 -10.83 -14.47
C ASP A 84 -22.33 -11.90 -15.04
N ALA A 85 -21.33 -11.48 -15.81
CA ALA A 85 -20.34 -12.37 -16.40
C ALA A 85 -19.47 -13.07 -15.35
N SER A 86 -18.92 -14.22 -15.72
CA SER A 86 -17.90 -14.87 -14.90
C SER A 86 -16.65 -14.02 -14.76
N GLU A 87 -15.97 -14.19 -13.63
CA GLU A 87 -14.67 -13.59 -13.37
C GLU A 87 -13.68 -13.96 -14.48
N ARG A 88 -13.06 -12.93 -15.08
CA ARG A 88 -12.00 -13.09 -16.07
C ARG A 88 -10.65 -13.26 -15.42
N TRP A 89 -10.39 -12.44 -14.41
CA TRP A 89 -9.19 -12.48 -13.60
C TRP A 89 -9.48 -11.98 -12.18
N ARG A 90 -8.63 -12.41 -11.27
CA ARG A 90 -8.64 -12.03 -9.86
C ARG A 90 -7.25 -11.66 -9.36
N THR A 91 -7.22 -10.69 -8.46
CA THR A 91 -6.12 -10.47 -7.51
C THR A 91 -6.66 -10.62 -6.10
N SER A 92 -6.01 -11.42 -5.28
CA SER A 92 -6.40 -11.72 -3.90
C SER A 92 -5.34 -11.20 -2.93
N VAL A 93 -5.77 -10.58 -1.84
CA VAL A 93 -4.92 -10.01 -0.79
C VAL A 93 -5.34 -10.60 0.55
N SER A 94 -4.40 -11.20 1.27
CA SER A 94 -4.63 -11.79 2.59
C SER A 94 -3.62 -11.32 3.63
N GLY A 95 -4.05 -11.24 4.87
CA GLY A 95 -3.19 -10.93 6.01
C GLY A 95 -2.77 -9.46 6.07
N ALA A 96 -1.62 -9.21 6.68
CA ALA A 96 -1.14 -7.87 7.00
C ALA A 96 -0.27 -7.25 5.90
N VAL A 97 -0.74 -7.26 4.63
CA VAL A 97 0.00 -6.63 3.51
C VAL A 97 0.33 -5.17 3.84
N PRO A 98 1.52 -4.63 3.50
CA PRO A 98 1.76 -3.20 3.64
C PRO A 98 0.75 -2.39 2.83
N VAL A 99 0.09 -1.40 3.44
CA VAL A 99 -0.91 -0.55 2.74
C VAL A 99 -0.32 0.14 1.52
N GLU A 100 0.98 0.41 1.50
CA GLU A 100 1.70 0.99 0.35
C GLU A 100 1.73 0.06 -0.86
N PHE A 101 1.55 -1.25 -0.66
CA PHE A 101 1.48 -2.24 -1.74
C PHE A 101 0.05 -2.30 -2.27
N VAL A 102 -0.94 -2.29 -1.37
CA VAL A 102 -2.36 -2.17 -1.73
C VAL A 102 -2.63 -0.87 -2.48
N SER A 103 -2.08 0.26 -2.01
CA SER A 103 -2.25 1.56 -2.66
C SER A 103 -1.57 1.62 -4.02
N THR A 104 -0.40 1.00 -4.18
CA THR A 104 0.24 0.88 -5.50
C THR A 104 -0.58 0.01 -6.43
N LEU A 105 -1.07 -1.15 -5.97
CA LEU A 105 -1.93 -2.03 -6.77
C LEU A 105 -3.20 -1.31 -7.25
N LEU A 106 -3.94 -0.68 -6.33
CA LEU A 106 -5.22 -0.04 -6.66
C LEU A 106 -5.04 1.27 -7.41
N GLY A 107 -3.98 2.03 -7.12
CA GLY A 107 -3.64 3.25 -7.87
C GLY A 107 -3.26 2.95 -9.31
N THR A 108 -2.42 1.92 -9.54
CA THR A 108 -2.11 1.45 -10.91
C THR A 108 -3.37 0.98 -11.62
N LEU A 109 -4.21 0.17 -10.95
CA LEU A 109 -5.48 -0.30 -11.52
C LEU A 109 -6.38 0.86 -11.95
N ALA A 110 -6.54 1.88 -11.11
CA ALA A 110 -7.38 3.04 -11.42
C ALA A 110 -6.84 3.83 -12.61
N ALA A 111 -5.53 4.08 -12.65
CA ALA A 111 -4.89 4.81 -13.76
C ALA A 111 -5.03 4.06 -15.09
N GLU A 112 -4.81 2.74 -15.10
CA GLU A 112 -4.94 1.93 -16.31
C GLU A 112 -6.40 1.79 -16.77
N LEU A 113 -7.36 1.72 -15.84
CA LEU A 113 -8.78 1.75 -16.18
C LEU A 113 -9.23 3.09 -16.75
N GLU A 114 -8.66 4.20 -16.28
CA GLU A 114 -8.94 5.52 -16.84
C GLU A 114 -8.37 5.65 -18.26
N ALA A 115 -7.19 5.09 -18.50
CA ALA A 115 -6.53 5.12 -19.81
C ALA A 115 -7.21 4.19 -20.84
N ASP A 116 -7.41 2.91 -20.49
CA ASP A 116 -8.04 1.92 -21.37
C ASP A 116 -8.73 0.79 -20.56
N PRO A 117 -10.05 0.89 -20.36
CA PRO A 117 -10.83 -0.15 -19.70
C PRO A 117 -10.76 -1.54 -20.36
N ASP A 118 -10.61 -1.62 -21.68
CA ASP A 118 -10.60 -2.90 -22.40
C ASP A 118 -9.25 -3.59 -22.27
N HIS A 119 -8.16 -2.82 -22.19
CA HIS A 119 -6.85 -3.32 -21.82
C HIS A 119 -6.89 -4.00 -20.44
N VAL A 120 -7.49 -3.35 -19.43
CA VAL A 120 -7.56 -3.91 -18.07
C VAL A 120 -8.43 -5.17 -18.00
N VAL A 121 -9.58 -5.21 -18.70
CA VAL A 121 -10.54 -6.32 -18.58
C VAL A 121 -10.18 -7.50 -19.49
N TYR A 122 -9.69 -7.23 -20.69
CA TYR A 122 -9.48 -8.25 -21.72
C TYR A 122 -8.01 -8.52 -22.03
N GLY A 123 -7.09 -7.66 -21.61
CA GLY A 123 -5.69 -7.72 -22.05
C GLY A 123 -5.52 -7.40 -23.54
N ILE A 124 -6.51 -6.75 -24.18
CA ILE A 124 -6.44 -6.35 -25.58
C ILE A 124 -5.45 -5.19 -25.70
N GLY A 125 -4.60 -5.21 -26.73
CA GLY A 125 -3.58 -4.18 -26.94
C GLY A 125 -2.32 -4.32 -26.08
N ALA A 126 -2.28 -5.32 -25.19
CA ALA A 126 -1.07 -5.69 -24.46
C ALA A 126 -0.20 -6.60 -25.34
N GLU A 127 0.87 -6.08 -25.92
CA GLU A 127 2.00 -6.96 -26.26
C GLU A 127 2.54 -7.55 -24.95
N PRO A 128 3.01 -8.81 -24.91
CA PRO A 128 3.71 -9.35 -23.74
C PRO A 128 4.95 -8.48 -23.46
N GLY A 129 4.78 -7.50 -22.58
CA GLY A 129 5.82 -6.56 -22.24
C GLY A 129 6.89 -7.29 -21.46
N GLN A 130 8.15 -7.17 -21.90
CA GLN A 130 9.25 -7.46 -20.98
C GLN A 130 9.20 -6.41 -19.88
N PHE A 131 8.97 -6.86 -18.66
CA PHE A 131 9.04 -5.98 -17.50
C PHE A 131 10.46 -5.96 -16.95
N GLU A 132 11.07 -4.79 -16.93
CA GLU A 132 12.32 -4.61 -16.19
C GLU A 132 12.01 -4.57 -14.68
N LEU A 133 12.64 -5.49 -13.94
CA LEU A 133 12.59 -5.52 -12.49
C LEU A 133 13.94 -5.05 -11.95
N LEU A 134 13.92 -3.98 -11.17
CA LEU A 134 15.09 -3.56 -10.41
C LEU A 134 15.15 -4.40 -9.14
N VAL A 135 16.02 -5.41 -9.15
CA VAL A 135 16.22 -6.34 -8.04
C VAL A 135 17.56 -6.03 -7.37
N GLU A 136 17.53 -5.73 -6.07
CA GLU A 136 18.78 -5.64 -5.32
C GLU A 136 19.32 -7.06 -5.07
N ILE A 137 20.37 -7.40 -5.81
CA ILE A 137 21.04 -8.71 -5.73
C ILE A 137 21.56 -9.04 -4.33
N ASP A 138 21.72 -8.02 -3.48
CA ASP A 138 22.13 -8.18 -2.09
C ASP A 138 21.01 -8.47 -1.11
N ALA A 139 19.76 -8.24 -1.52
CA ALA A 139 18.58 -8.52 -0.72
C ALA A 139 17.80 -9.75 -1.21
N TRP A 140 17.98 -10.16 -2.46
CA TRP A 140 17.18 -11.22 -3.09
C TRP A 140 18.02 -12.24 -3.85
N ASN A 141 17.62 -13.51 -3.76
CA ASN A 141 18.16 -14.59 -4.55
C ASN A 141 17.12 -15.02 -5.59
N HIS A 142 17.52 -15.09 -6.85
CA HIS A 142 16.71 -15.74 -7.88
C HIS A 142 16.66 -17.26 -7.62
N PHE A 143 15.51 -17.87 -7.86
CA PHE A 143 15.37 -19.32 -7.86
C PHE A 143 14.55 -19.81 -9.07
N GLU A 144 14.85 -21.02 -9.49
CA GLU A 144 14.06 -21.79 -10.44
C GLU A 144 14.12 -23.25 -10.00
N ALA A 145 12.99 -23.79 -9.55
CA ALA A 145 12.93 -25.12 -8.97
C ALA A 145 11.52 -25.69 -9.05
N SER A 146 11.42 -26.98 -9.37
CA SER A 146 10.16 -27.75 -9.31
C SER A 146 9.00 -27.14 -10.10
N GLY A 147 9.29 -26.48 -11.23
CA GLY A 147 8.29 -25.80 -12.07
C GLY A 147 7.85 -24.43 -11.55
N LEU A 148 8.52 -23.88 -10.54
CA LEU A 148 8.35 -22.51 -10.05
C LEU A 148 9.59 -21.68 -10.34
N SER A 149 9.42 -20.38 -10.49
CA SER A 149 10.51 -19.42 -10.63
C SER A 149 10.24 -18.15 -9.83
N GLY A 150 11.26 -17.36 -9.55
CA GLY A 150 11.09 -16.05 -8.93
C GLY A 150 12.23 -15.65 -8.02
N PHE A 151 11.89 -14.99 -6.92
CA PHE A 151 12.87 -14.42 -5.99
C PHE A 151 12.51 -14.76 -4.55
N ILE A 152 13.50 -15.09 -3.74
CA ILE A 152 13.38 -15.24 -2.29
C ILE A 152 14.32 -14.24 -1.62
N SER A 153 13.85 -13.58 -0.56
CA SER A 153 14.69 -12.66 0.19
C SER A 153 15.86 -13.43 0.82
N ARG A 154 17.01 -12.77 1.00
CA ARG A 154 18.21 -13.43 1.56
C ARG A 154 18.02 -13.96 2.98
N ASP A 155 17.11 -13.35 3.75
CA ASP A 155 16.71 -13.81 5.07
C ASP A 155 15.62 -14.90 5.03
N GLY A 156 15.14 -15.28 3.84
CA GLY A 156 14.11 -16.31 3.65
C GLY A 156 12.68 -15.90 4.02
N GLN A 157 12.47 -14.66 4.47
CA GLN A 157 11.19 -14.23 5.05
C GLN A 157 10.14 -13.79 4.02
N ALA A 158 10.53 -13.55 2.78
CA ALA A 158 9.61 -13.15 1.71
C ALA A 158 9.96 -13.82 0.38
N ALA A 159 8.95 -14.02 -0.46
CA ALA A 159 9.11 -14.61 -1.78
C ALA A 159 8.18 -13.96 -2.80
N VAL A 160 8.67 -13.84 -4.03
CA VAL A 160 7.91 -13.63 -5.25
C VAL A 160 8.00 -14.93 -6.04
N ILE A 161 6.86 -15.55 -6.30
CA ILE A 161 6.76 -16.89 -6.89
C ILE A 161 5.88 -16.79 -8.14
N GLY A 162 6.48 -17.10 -9.28
CA GLY A 162 5.81 -17.37 -10.55
C GLY A 162 5.57 -18.86 -10.71
N ARG A 163 4.35 -19.19 -11.16
CA ARG A 163 3.90 -20.51 -11.56
C ARG A 163 3.41 -20.40 -13.02
N PRO A 164 4.25 -20.74 -14.01
CA PRO A 164 3.85 -20.68 -15.41
C PRO A 164 2.65 -21.60 -15.70
N PRO A 165 1.85 -21.34 -16.77
CA PRO A 165 0.62 -22.08 -17.03
C PRO A 165 0.77 -23.60 -17.16
N ASP A 166 1.93 -24.05 -17.64
CA ASP A 166 2.32 -25.45 -17.83
C ASP A 166 3.14 -26.02 -16.65
N SER A 167 3.21 -25.29 -15.54
CA SER A 167 3.94 -25.71 -14.34
C SER A 167 3.39 -27.02 -13.76
N VAL A 168 4.30 -27.96 -13.52
CA VAL A 168 4.06 -29.21 -12.78
C VAL A 168 3.96 -29.00 -11.26
N ALA A 169 4.22 -27.79 -10.76
CA ALA A 169 4.13 -27.48 -9.34
C ALA A 169 2.65 -27.57 -8.87
N PRO A 170 2.43 -27.98 -7.60
CA PRO A 170 1.11 -27.95 -7.01
C PRO A 170 0.45 -26.56 -7.11
N PRO A 171 -0.89 -26.49 -7.23
CA PRO A 171 -1.62 -25.24 -7.18
C PRO A 171 -1.33 -24.43 -5.90
N ILE A 172 -1.09 -23.13 -6.07
CA ILE A 172 -0.89 -22.20 -4.95
C ILE A 172 -2.23 -22.02 -4.25
N HIS A 173 -2.28 -22.22 -2.92
CA HIS A 173 -3.53 -22.25 -2.15
C HIS A 173 -4.62 -23.20 -2.69
N GLY A 174 -4.24 -24.25 -3.43
CA GLY A 174 -5.20 -25.14 -4.07
C GLY A 174 -5.89 -24.56 -5.31
N ASP A 175 -5.53 -23.36 -5.75
CA ASP A 175 -6.09 -22.69 -6.92
C ASP A 175 -5.10 -22.74 -8.10
N ALA A 176 -5.43 -23.57 -9.10
CA ALA A 176 -4.60 -23.77 -10.27
C ALA A 176 -4.55 -22.55 -11.21
N SER A 177 -5.48 -21.61 -11.04
CA SER A 177 -5.51 -20.37 -11.82
C SER A 177 -4.50 -19.34 -11.33
N ILE A 178 -3.95 -19.47 -10.11
CA ILE A 178 -2.91 -18.55 -9.61
C ILE A 178 -1.60 -18.78 -10.38
N ALA A 179 -1.12 -17.71 -11.00
CA ALA A 179 0.13 -17.67 -11.76
C ALA A 179 1.24 -16.93 -11.01
N TRP A 180 0.89 -15.94 -10.19
CA TRP A 180 1.87 -15.21 -9.40
C TRP A 180 1.42 -15.11 -7.95
N HIS A 181 2.38 -15.22 -7.05
CA HIS A 181 2.15 -15.17 -5.62
C HIS A 181 3.31 -14.44 -4.95
N VAL A 182 2.99 -13.41 -4.19
CA VAL A 182 3.96 -12.63 -3.43
C VAL A 182 3.60 -12.76 -1.96
N ALA A 183 4.53 -13.15 -1.10
CA ALA A 183 4.24 -13.37 0.30
C ALA A 183 5.39 -12.97 1.22
N ALA A 184 5.04 -12.64 2.47
CA ALA A 184 5.96 -12.65 3.59
C ALA A 184 5.49 -13.66 4.63
N SER A 185 6.42 -14.51 5.06
CA SER A 185 6.18 -15.54 6.08
C SER A 185 7.41 -15.67 6.98
N PRO A 186 7.61 -14.74 7.94
CA PRO A 186 8.74 -14.80 8.86
C PRO A 186 8.69 -16.04 9.74
N ASP A 187 9.85 -16.67 10.00
CA ASP A 187 9.95 -17.92 10.77
C ASP A 187 9.23 -17.87 12.12
N ASP A 188 9.33 -16.74 12.84
CA ASP A 188 8.75 -16.57 14.18
C ASP A 188 7.23 -16.33 14.18
N LEU A 189 6.65 -15.91 13.04
CA LEU A 189 5.25 -15.52 12.93
C LEU A 189 4.43 -16.44 12.03
N GLY A 190 5.08 -17.22 11.17
CA GLY A 190 4.42 -17.92 10.08
C GLY A 190 3.90 -16.95 9.02
N HIS A 191 2.77 -17.27 8.39
CA HIS A 191 2.15 -16.42 7.35
C HIS A 191 1.82 -15.03 7.91
N LEU A 192 2.46 -14.00 7.34
CA LEU A 192 2.18 -12.62 7.67
C LEU A 192 1.19 -12.02 6.67
N TRP A 193 1.47 -12.17 5.39
CA TRP A 193 0.62 -11.69 4.30
C TRP A 193 0.96 -12.33 2.97
N ASP A 194 0.00 -12.27 2.04
CA ASP A 194 0.21 -12.64 0.64
C ASP A 194 -0.68 -11.83 -0.32
N ILE A 195 -0.21 -11.74 -1.57
CA ILE A 195 -0.93 -11.20 -2.73
C ILE A 195 -0.81 -12.22 -3.85
N SER A 196 -1.94 -12.68 -4.40
CA SER A 196 -1.99 -13.67 -5.46
C SER A 196 -2.68 -13.11 -6.70
N PHE A 197 -2.14 -13.44 -7.88
CA PHE A 197 -2.68 -13.03 -9.18
C PHE A 197 -3.00 -14.26 -10.03
N THR A 198 -4.19 -14.29 -10.59
CA THR A 198 -4.57 -15.34 -11.55
C THR A 198 -3.84 -15.19 -12.90
N GLN A 199 -3.78 -16.25 -13.70
CA GLN A 199 -3.12 -16.30 -15.02
C GLN A 199 -3.53 -15.19 -15.99
N LYS A 200 -4.76 -14.68 -15.87
CA LYS A 200 -5.30 -13.63 -16.73
C LYS A 200 -5.26 -12.25 -16.10
N ALA A 201 -4.75 -12.12 -14.88
CA ALA A 201 -4.57 -10.82 -14.26
C ALA A 201 -3.55 -10.01 -15.09
N PRO A 202 -3.80 -8.72 -15.36
CA PRO A 202 -2.89 -7.93 -16.17
C PRO A 202 -1.50 -7.84 -15.56
N ASP A 203 -0.48 -8.02 -16.39
CA ASP A 203 0.91 -8.09 -15.92
C ASP A 203 1.36 -6.78 -15.25
N PHE A 204 0.81 -5.62 -15.64
CA PHE A 204 1.13 -4.34 -15.00
C PHE A 204 0.71 -4.30 -13.51
N LEU A 205 -0.37 -5.01 -13.12
CA LEU A 205 -0.79 -5.10 -11.71
C LEU A 205 0.19 -5.95 -10.91
N MET A 206 0.57 -7.10 -11.48
CA MET A 206 1.57 -7.99 -10.89
C MET A 206 2.91 -7.26 -10.76
N HIS A 207 3.36 -6.61 -11.83
CA HIS A 207 4.62 -5.87 -11.88
C HIS A 207 4.65 -4.74 -10.85
N ALA A 208 3.57 -3.96 -10.72
CA ALA A 208 3.50 -2.89 -9.74
C ALA A 208 3.74 -3.38 -8.31
N VAL A 209 3.19 -4.55 -7.95
CA VAL A 209 3.38 -5.16 -6.62
C VAL A 209 4.75 -5.82 -6.49
N VAL A 210 5.22 -6.55 -7.51
CA VAL A 210 6.53 -7.22 -7.49
C VAL A 210 7.66 -6.19 -7.41
N ALA A 211 7.64 -5.16 -8.25
CA ALA A 211 8.61 -4.07 -8.21
C ALA A 211 8.61 -3.37 -6.85
N LYS A 212 7.42 -3.15 -6.26
CA LYS A 212 7.30 -2.60 -4.90
C LYS A 212 7.92 -3.53 -3.86
N THR A 213 7.76 -4.84 -4.01
CA THR A 213 8.26 -5.83 -3.04
C THR A 213 9.78 -5.96 -3.09
N LEU A 214 10.35 -5.99 -4.30
CA LEU A 214 11.79 -6.20 -4.53
C LEU A 214 12.64 -4.96 -4.29
N ASP A 215 12.04 -3.76 -4.32
CA ASP A 215 12.73 -2.49 -4.09
C ASP A 215 13.25 -2.40 -2.65
N PRO A 216 14.55 -2.14 -2.43
CA PRO A 216 15.14 -2.20 -1.09
C PRO A 216 14.88 -0.97 -0.23
N ARG A 217 14.31 0.09 -0.80
CA ARG A 217 14.08 1.34 -0.08
C ARG A 217 13.07 1.13 1.05
N PRO A 218 13.34 1.66 2.26
CA PRO A 218 12.43 1.54 3.38
C PRO A 218 11.10 2.26 3.13
N ILE A 219 10.05 1.80 3.81
CA ILE A 219 8.75 2.48 3.81
C ILE A 219 8.78 3.63 4.82
N LEU A 220 8.30 4.80 4.39
CA LEU A 220 8.13 5.97 5.25
C LEU A 220 6.71 6.00 5.84
N ARG A 221 6.57 5.92 7.16
CA ARG A 221 5.28 6.06 7.86
C ARG A 221 5.32 7.14 8.93
N SER A 222 4.13 7.60 9.34
CA SER A 222 3.97 8.36 10.58
C SER A 222 4.19 7.43 11.79
N THR A 223 4.78 7.93 12.87
CA THR A 223 4.86 7.19 14.15
C THR A 223 3.51 6.89 14.77
N ALA A 224 2.46 7.63 14.37
CA ALA A 224 1.09 7.40 14.80
C ALA A 224 0.40 6.26 14.01
N PHE A 225 1.03 5.77 12.94
CA PHE A 225 0.45 4.69 12.14
C PHE A 225 0.37 3.39 12.98
N PRO A 226 -0.77 2.69 12.99
CA PRO A 226 -0.92 1.46 13.77
C PRO A 226 0.01 0.38 13.21
N PHE A 227 1.05 0.04 13.97
CA PHE A 227 2.03 -0.97 13.58
C PHE A 227 1.75 -2.28 14.32
N PRO A 228 1.64 -3.43 13.61
CA PRO A 228 1.47 -4.72 14.27
C PRO A 228 2.63 -5.02 15.22
N LYS A 229 2.35 -5.14 16.53
CA LYS A 229 3.38 -5.33 17.57
C LYS A 229 4.26 -6.56 17.32
N ALA A 230 3.68 -7.61 16.76
CA ALA A 230 4.38 -8.86 16.44
C ALA A 230 5.50 -8.69 15.41
N VAL A 231 5.42 -7.64 14.58
CA VAL A 231 6.35 -7.39 13.48
C VAL A 231 7.51 -6.48 13.89
N VAL A 232 7.36 -5.73 14.99
CA VAL A 232 8.40 -4.83 15.53
C VAL A 232 9.78 -5.50 15.65
N PRO A 233 9.93 -6.73 16.18
CA PRO A 233 11.25 -7.36 16.28
C PRO A 233 11.87 -7.75 14.93
N LEU A 234 11.07 -7.79 13.86
CA LEU A 234 11.49 -8.22 12.52
C LEU A 234 11.92 -7.05 11.63
N VAL A 235 11.68 -5.81 12.06
CA VAL A 235 12.00 -4.61 11.28
C VAL A 235 12.99 -3.70 12.00
N THR A 236 13.80 -3.02 11.21
CA THR A 236 14.53 -1.83 11.63
C THR A 236 13.66 -0.60 11.45
N ILE A 237 13.46 0.15 12.52
CA ILE A 237 12.71 1.42 12.53
C ILE A 237 13.69 2.57 12.78
N THR A 238 13.85 3.44 11.80
CA THR A 238 14.73 4.62 11.87
C THR A 238 13.89 5.89 11.91
N HIS A 239 14.00 6.69 12.96
CA HIS A 239 13.29 7.96 13.05
C HIS A 239 13.86 9.01 12.09
N VAL A 240 12.97 9.68 11.35
CA VAL A 240 13.34 10.80 10.50
C VAL A 240 13.35 12.07 11.34
N PRO A 241 14.47 12.82 11.40
CA PRO A 241 14.52 14.07 12.12
C PRO A 241 13.45 15.04 11.61
N SER A 242 12.57 15.51 12.49
CA SER A 242 11.62 16.57 12.13
C SER A 242 12.40 17.88 11.99
N ALA A 243 12.21 18.61 10.89
CA ALA A 243 12.85 19.90 10.70
C ALA A 243 12.48 20.83 11.88
N ARG A 244 13.47 21.21 12.68
CA ARG A 244 13.26 22.13 13.79
C ARG A 244 12.70 23.43 13.22
N PRO A 245 11.56 23.95 13.72
CA PRO A 245 11.08 25.25 13.30
C PRO A 245 12.22 26.26 13.45
N PRO A 246 12.42 27.17 12.48
CA PRO A 246 13.43 28.20 12.63
C PRO A 246 13.17 28.93 13.95
N ALA A 247 14.19 28.96 14.82
CA ALA A 247 14.09 29.71 16.06
C ALA A 247 13.67 31.13 15.71
N ALA A 248 12.53 31.59 16.26
CA ALA A 248 12.07 32.95 16.07
C ALA A 248 13.23 33.88 16.47
N ARG A 249 13.83 34.54 15.47
CA ARG A 249 14.85 35.54 15.71
C ARG A 249 14.19 36.61 16.60
N PRO A 250 14.74 36.95 17.77
CA PRO A 250 14.21 38.06 18.54
C PRO A 250 14.21 39.28 17.62
N SER A 251 13.04 39.88 17.41
CA SER A 251 12.93 41.13 16.68
C SER A 251 13.86 42.15 17.35
N PRO A 252 14.73 42.85 16.59
CA PRO A 252 15.51 43.93 17.18
C PRO A 252 14.52 44.92 17.78
N ALA A 253 14.66 45.17 19.08
CA ALA A 253 13.87 46.17 19.78
C ALA A 253 13.97 47.49 19.01
N GLY A 254 12.85 47.91 18.41
CA GLY A 254 12.76 49.23 17.79
C GLY A 254 13.05 50.31 18.83
N PRO A 255 13.76 51.39 18.47
CA PRO A 255 14.13 52.42 19.43
C PRO A 255 12.88 53.02 20.08
N ALA A 256 12.96 53.20 21.40
CA ALA A 256 11.90 53.78 22.21
C ALA A 256 11.43 55.12 21.62
N ARG A 257 10.16 55.18 21.21
CA ARG A 257 9.51 56.44 20.87
C ARG A 257 9.52 57.33 22.12
N SER A 258 10.19 58.48 22.01
CA SER A 258 10.18 59.52 23.03
C SER A 258 8.74 60.05 23.24
N PRO A 259 8.32 60.30 24.49
CA PRO A 259 6.98 60.81 24.76
C PRO A 259 6.88 62.29 24.34
N GLU A 260 5.91 62.55 23.48
CA GLU A 260 5.50 63.88 23.03
C GLU A 260 5.00 64.73 24.22
N PRO A 261 5.42 66.00 24.35
CA PRO A 261 5.08 66.81 25.52
C PRO A 261 3.61 67.30 25.48
N LYS A 262 2.89 67.00 26.57
CA LYS A 262 1.54 67.49 26.88
C LYS A 262 1.47 69.02 26.81
N ARG A 263 0.66 69.57 25.89
CA ARG A 263 0.16 70.94 25.97
C ARG A 263 -0.81 71.07 27.15
N ALA A 264 -0.48 71.91 28.12
CA ALA A 264 -1.42 72.39 29.13
C ALA A 264 -2.11 73.68 28.65
N PRO A 265 -3.41 73.87 28.92
CA PRO A 265 -4.15 75.05 28.50
C PRO A 265 -3.97 76.17 29.52
N LYS A 266 -3.90 77.43 29.07
CA LYS A 266 -4.33 78.55 29.91
C LYS A 266 -5.16 79.55 29.12
N THR A 267 -6.36 79.71 29.66
CA THR A 267 -7.45 80.60 29.33
C THR A 267 -7.15 82.04 29.70
N ARG A 268 -7.68 82.93 28.86
CA ARG A 268 -8.04 84.35 29.03
C ARG A 268 -6.93 85.38 29.18
#